data_AF-A0A849PW16-F1
#
_entry.id   AF-A0A849PW16-F1
#
_cell.length_a   1.000
_cell.length_b   1.000
_cell.length_c   1.000
_cell.angle_alpha   90.00
_cell.angle_beta   90.00
_cell.angle_gamma   90.00
#
_symmetry.space_group_name_H-M   'P 1'
#
loop_
_entity.id
_entity.type
_entity.pdbx_description
1 polymer ?
#
loop_
_entity_poly.entity_id
_entity_poly.type
_entity_poly.pdbx_seq_one_letter_code
_entity_poly.pdbx_strand_id
1 'polypeptide(L)'
;MQSDNNNNNISKISSAVNGALHRSPVQQQGLPKPKLTIGQRAADKLTKIGGSWGFIFFLFFILFIWMGINVTAYINKWDPYPFILLNLCLSCLAAVQAPVILMSQNRTSERDHNKAERDYAVNRKAEREIENIQQDLDEIKKLVKNNHLLGKVHVGAS
;
A
#
# COMPACT_ATOMS: atom_id res chain seq x y z
N MET A 1 -7.71 -0.10 -57.72
CA MET A 1 -6.76 -1.08 -57.15
C MET A 1 -5.81 -0.50 -56.10
N GLN A 2 -5.59 0.83 -56.01
CA GLN A 2 -4.72 1.42 -54.97
C GLN A 2 -5.37 1.57 -53.58
N SER A 3 -6.71 1.63 -53.49
CA SER A 3 -7.43 1.95 -52.24
C SER A 3 -7.45 0.78 -51.24
N ASP A 4 -7.50 -0.46 -51.73
CA ASP A 4 -7.55 -1.66 -50.88
C ASP A 4 -6.22 -1.95 -50.16
N ASN A 5 -5.08 -1.57 -50.76
CA ASN A 5 -3.77 -1.78 -50.16
C ASN A 5 -3.55 -0.88 -48.92
N ASN A 6 -4.06 0.35 -48.94
CA ASN A 6 -3.88 1.29 -47.82
C ASN A 6 -4.63 0.80 -46.57
N ASN A 7 -5.86 0.31 -46.72
CA ASN A 7 -6.68 -0.17 -45.61
C ASN A 7 -6.07 -1.38 -44.89
N ASN A 8 -5.36 -2.23 -45.62
CA ASN A 8 -4.67 -3.40 -45.08
C ASN A 8 -3.40 -3.03 -44.29
N ASN A 9 -2.78 -1.90 -44.61
CA ASN A 9 -1.62 -1.40 -43.89
C ASN A 9 -2.03 -0.68 -42.60
N ILE A 10 -3.12 0.09 -42.63
CA ILE A 10 -3.67 0.77 -41.45
C ILE A 10 -4.19 -0.23 -40.41
N SER A 11 -4.87 -1.31 -40.83
CA SER A 11 -5.32 -2.36 -39.91
C SER A 11 -4.15 -3.12 -39.27
N LYS A 12 -3.09 -3.40 -40.03
CA LYS A 12 -1.86 -4.00 -39.51
C LYS A 12 -1.17 -3.09 -38.50
N ILE A 13 -1.01 -1.81 -38.81
CA ILE A 13 -0.41 -0.83 -37.88
C ILE A 13 -1.27 -0.69 -36.62
N SER A 14 -2.60 -0.62 -36.75
CA SER A 14 -3.52 -0.54 -35.62
C SER A 14 -3.48 -1.81 -34.75
N SER A 15 -3.35 -3.00 -35.36
CA SER A 15 -3.17 -4.27 -34.63
C SER A 15 -1.79 -4.40 -33.97
N ALA A 16 -0.73 -3.88 -34.60
CA ALA A 16 0.62 -3.87 -34.06
C ALA A 16 0.76 -2.86 -32.90
N VAL A 17 0.14 -1.70 -33.03
CA VAL A 17 0.06 -0.67 -31.97
C VAL A 17 -0.81 -1.16 -30.82
N ASN A 18 -2.00 -1.71 -31.07
CA ASN A 18 -2.84 -2.29 -30.02
C ASN A 18 -2.17 -3.50 -29.33
N GLY A 19 -1.39 -4.29 -30.07
CA GLY A 19 -0.58 -5.37 -29.52
C GLY A 19 0.63 -4.87 -28.70
N ALA A 20 1.21 -3.72 -29.06
CA ALA A 20 2.31 -3.09 -28.32
C ALA A 20 1.83 -2.32 -27.07
N LEU A 21 0.66 -1.69 -27.12
CA LEU A 21 0.02 -1.02 -25.97
C LEU A 21 -0.38 -2.02 -24.88
N HIS A 22 -0.65 -3.28 -25.23
CA HIS A 22 -0.89 -4.37 -24.28
C HIS A 22 0.38 -5.04 -23.74
N ARG A 23 1.58 -4.67 -24.23
CA ARG A 23 2.83 -5.43 -23.99
C ARG A 23 3.79 -4.84 -22.96
N SER A 24 3.31 -3.98 -22.07
CA SER A 24 4.08 -3.57 -20.90
C SER A 24 3.40 -4.06 -19.62
N PRO A 25 3.60 -5.33 -19.21
CA PRO A 25 3.57 -5.61 -17.79
C PRO A 25 4.73 -4.80 -17.20
N VAL A 26 4.43 -3.69 -16.54
CA VAL A 26 5.37 -3.03 -15.64
C VAL A 26 5.77 -4.10 -14.64
N GLN A 27 6.89 -4.78 -14.91
CA GLN A 27 7.54 -5.66 -13.97
C GLN A 27 7.96 -4.75 -12.83
N GLN A 28 7.12 -4.69 -11.80
CA GLN A 28 7.52 -4.32 -10.46
C GLN A 28 8.66 -5.27 -10.11
N GLN A 29 9.89 -4.88 -10.44
CA GLN A 29 11.08 -5.41 -9.80
C GLN A 29 10.93 -5.00 -8.34
N GLY A 30 10.31 -5.90 -7.57
CA GLY A 30 10.26 -5.77 -6.13
C GLY A 30 11.70 -5.64 -5.66
N LEU A 31 11.97 -4.56 -4.92
CA LEU A 31 13.28 -4.33 -4.32
C LEU A 31 13.82 -5.64 -3.72
N PRO A 32 15.11 -5.96 -3.91
CA PRO A 32 15.70 -7.15 -3.32
C PRO A 32 15.39 -7.16 -1.82
N LYS A 33 14.56 -8.14 -1.40
CA LYS A 33 14.12 -8.23 0.00
C LYS A 33 15.38 -8.31 0.85
N PRO A 34 15.67 -7.31 1.70
CA PRO A 34 16.88 -7.30 2.48
C PRO A 34 16.94 -8.60 3.29
N LYS A 35 18.14 -9.21 3.36
CA LYS A 35 18.34 -10.44 4.15
C LYS A 35 18.01 -10.12 5.60
N LEU A 36 16.79 -10.46 6.02
CA LEU A 36 16.29 -10.22 7.36
C LEU A 36 17.26 -10.84 8.36
N THR A 37 17.82 -10.00 9.24
CA THR A 37 18.64 -10.46 10.35
C THR A 37 17.83 -11.36 11.28
N ILE A 38 18.49 -12.23 12.05
CA ILE A 38 17.82 -13.15 12.98
C ILE A 38 16.92 -12.37 13.96
N GLY A 39 17.37 -11.18 14.38
CA GLY A 39 16.59 -10.26 15.22
C GLY A 39 15.32 -9.76 14.53
N GLN A 40 15.40 -9.37 13.25
CA GLN A 40 14.23 -8.95 12.49
C GLN A 40 13.22 -10.09 12.29
N ARG A 41 13.69 -11.33 12.08
CA ARG A 41 12.81 -12.50 12.00
C ARG A 41 12.11 -12.82 13.33
N ALA A 42 12.79 -12.61 14.46
CA ALA A 42 12.19 -12.77 15.77
C ALA A 42 11.16 -11.67 16.06
N ALA A 43 11.48 -10.43 15.70
CA ALA A 43 10.55 -9.30 15.78
C ALA A 43 9.30 -9.53 14.92
N ASP A 44 9.45 -10.01 13.68
CA ASP A 44 8.32 -10.32 12.79
C ASP A 44 7.38 -11.38 13.37
N LYS A 45 7.94 -12.39 14.05
CA LYS A 45 7.13 -13.40 14.76
C LYS A 45 6.42 -12.80 15.96
N LEU A 46 7.09 -11.95 16.74
CA LEU A 46 6.49 -11.24 17.86
C LEU A 46 5.35 -10.32 17.40
N THR A 47 5.53 -9.57 16.32
CA THR A 47 4.51 -8.68 15.76
C THR A 47 3.29 -9.45 15.26
N LYS A 48 3.49 -10.64 14.66
CA LYS A 48 2.37 -11.51 14.25
C LYS A 48 1.55 -12.02 15.44
N ILE A 49 2.20 -12.31 16.56
CA ILE A 49 1.52 -12.81 17.77
C ILE A 49 0.88 -11.64 18.54
N GLY A 50 1.58 -10.52 18.67
CA GLY A 50 1.12 -9.30 19.35
C GLY A 50 0.12 -8.46 18.56
N GLY A 51 -0.03 -8.72 17.25
CA GLY A 51 -0.97 -8.05 16.36
C GLY A 51 -2.40 -8.61 16.37
N SER A 52 -2.72 -9.53 17.29
CA SER A 52 -4.04 -10.15 17.40
C SER A 52 -4.77 -9.70 18.67
N TRP A 53 -6.08 -9.47 18.57
CA TRP A 53 -6.95 -9.17 19.70
C TRP A 53 -6.91 -10.24 20.81
N GLY A 54 -6.58 -11.50 20.47
CA GLY A 54 -6.45 -12.59 21.43
C GLY A 54 -5.27 -12.46 22.40
N PHE A 55 -4.20 -11.75 22.03
CA PHE A 55 -3.02 -11.60 22.88
C PHE A 55 -3.29 -10.75 24.13
N ILE A 56 -4.17 -9.75 24.00
CA ILE A 56 -4.60 -8.89 25.11
C ILE A 56 -5.37 -9.73 26.14
N PHE A 57 -6.31 -10.56 25.70
CA PHE A 57 -7.03 -11.46 26.60
C PHE A 57 -6.11 -12.48 27.29
N PHE A 58 -5.08 -12.96 26.60
CA PHE A 58 -4.07 -13.84 27.18
C PHE A 58 -3.26 -13.15 28.30
N LEU A 59 -2.87 -11.89 28.11
CA LEU A 59 -2.20 -11.10 29.15
C LEU A 59 -3.09 -10.91 30.38
N PHE A 60 -4.37 -10.56 30.18
CA PHE A 60 -5.32 -10.45 31.28
C PHE A 60 -5.54 -11.80 31.98
N PHE A 61 -5.63 -12.90 31.23
CA PHE A 61 -5.80 -14.23 31.79
C PHE A 61 -4.66 -14.62 32.74
N ILE A 62 -3.40 -14.39 32.32
CA ILE A 62 -2.23 -14.61 33.17
C ILE A 62 -2.27 -13.70 34.40
N LEU A 63 -2.64 -12.43 34.22
CA LEU A 63 -2.76 -11.47 35.33
C LEU A 63 -3.80 -11.93 36.36
N PHE A 64 -4.97 -12.38 35.92
CA PHE A 64 -6.03 -12.87 36.80
C PHE A 64 -5.63 -14.16 37.53
N ILE A 65 -4.96 -15.09 36.84
CA ILE A 65 -4.40 -16.30 37.47
C ILE A 65 -3.39 -15.90 38.55
N TRP A 66 -2.46 -15.00 38.23
CA TRP A 66 -1.44 -14.56 39.16
C TRP A 66 -2.04 -13.82 40.36
N MET A 67 -3.05 -12.99 40.14
CA MET A 67 -3.82 -12.33 41.20
C MET A 67 -4.51 -13.36 42.09
N GLY A 68 -5.14 -14.39 41.53
CA GLY A 68 -5.78 -15.46 42.29
C GLY A 68 -4.79 -16.25 43.15
N ILE A 69 -3.62 -16.58 42.62
CA ILE A 69 -2.54 -17.26 43.37
C ILE A 69 -2.04 -16.36 44.52
N ASN A 70 -1.79 -15.08 44.25
CA ASN A 70 -1.31 -14.14 45.26
C ASN A 70 -2.35 -13.89 46.36
N VAL A 71 -3.62 -13.75 46.01
CA VAL A 71 -4.72 -13.58 46.98
C VAL A 71 -4.87 -14.82 47.85
N THR A 72 -4.79 -16.02 47.28
CA THR A 72 -4.93 -17.28 48.03
C THR A 72 -3.73 -17.53 48.96
N ALA A 73 -2.53 -17.08 48.58
CA ALA A 73 -1.32 -17.22 49.39
C ALA A 73 -1.22 -16.21 50.57
N TYR A 74 -1.98 -15.11 50.56
CA TYR A 74 -1.88 -14.01 51.52
C TYR A 74 -3.13 -13.79 52.40
N ILE A 75 -4.03 -14.78 52.48
CA ILE A 75 -5.34 -14.69 53.16
C ILE A 75 -5.29 -14.23 54.63
N ASN A 76 -4.13 -14.28 55.32
CA ASN A 76 -4.04 -13.92 56.75
C ASN A 76 -3.58 -12.48 57.08
N LYS A 77 -3.11 -11.67 56.13
CA LYS A 77 -2.81 -10.25 56.37
C LYS A 77 -3.05 -9.43 55.10
N TRP A 78 -4.11 -8.64 55.08
CA TRP A 78 -4.40 -7.70 54.00
C TRP A 78 -3.31 -6.62 53.96
N ASP A 79 -2.46 -6.73 52.93
CA ASP A 79 -1.35 -5.85 52.48
C ASP A 79 -0.54 -5.08 53.57
N PRO A 80 0.26 -5.79 54.41
CA PRO A 80 1.38 -5.17 55.12
C PRO A 80 2.55 -4.92 54.17
N TYR A 81 3.26 -3.81 54.39
CA TYR A 81 4.52 -3.42 53.73
C TYR A 81 5.43 -4.63 53.43
N PRO A 82 5.92 -4.86 52.19
CA PRO A 82 5.95 -4.00 51.00
C PRO A 82 4.76 -4.29 50.07
N PHE A 83 4.11 -3.26 49.54
CA PHE A 83 2.89 -3.35 48.73
C PHE A 83 3.07 -4.18 47.43
N ILE A 84 3.10 -5.51 47.56
CA ILE A 84 3.42 -6.43 46.48
C ILE A 84 2.32 -6.39 45.41
N LEU A 85 1.08 -6.16 45.83
CA LEU A 85 -0.08 -6.01 44.95
C LEU A 85 -0.03 -4.71 44.16
N LEU A 86 0.25 -3.57 44.81
CA LEU A 86 0.40 -2.29 44.09
C LEU A 86 1.58 -2.33 43.13
N ASN A 87 2.75 -2.82 43.56
CA ASN A 87 3.95 -2.81 42.73
C ASN A 87 3.81 -3.74 41.51
N LEU A 88 3.13 -4.88 41.68
CA LEU A 88 2.75 -5.77 40.58
C LEU A 88 1.75 -5.10 39.63
N CYS A 89 0.71 -4.46 40.17
CA CYS A 89 -0.30 -3.77 39.37
C CYS A 89 0.33 -2.65 38.53
N LEU A 90 1.20 -1.82 39.13
CA LEU A 90 1.93 -0.77 38.42
C LEU A 90 2.88 -1.33 37.35
N SER A 91 3.63 -2.40 37.67
CA SER A 91 4.54 -3.05 36.72
C SER A 91 3.77 -3.65 35.52
N CYS A 92 2.60 -4.24 35.77
CA CYS A 92 1.74 -4.77 34.73
C CYS A 92 1.12 -3.66 33.86
N LEU A 93 0.67 -2.56 34.47
CA LEU A 93 0.16 -1.39 33.74
C LEU A 93 1.20 -0.88 32.74
N ALA A 94 2.47 -0.81 33.16
CA ALA A 94 3.57 -0.44 32.28
C ALA A 94 3.79 -1.47 31.16
N ALA A 95 3.76 -2.77 31.48
CA ALA A 95 3.98 -3.84 30.51
C ALA A 95 2.88 -3.93 29.42
N VAL A 96 1.63 -3.62 29.76
CA VAL A 96 0.50 -3.63 28.80
C VAL A 96 0.63 -2.52 27.74
N GLN A 97 1.40 -1.45 27.99
CA GLN A 97 1.56 -0.36 27.04
C GLN A 97 2.26 -0.80 25.74
N ALA A 98 3.34 -1.58 25.83
CA ALA A 98 4.11 -2.02 24.66
C ALA A 98 3.27 -2.78 23.60
N PRO A 99 2.46 -3.79 23.95
CA PRO A 99 1.60 -4.47 22.98
C PRO A 99 0.42 -3.64 22.49
N VAL A 100 -0.15 -2.73 23.32
CA VAL A 100 -1.20 -1.80 22.87
C VAL A 100 -0.65 -0.83 21.83
N ILE A 101 0.54 -0.28 22.06
CA ILE A 101 1.27 0.56 21.10
C ILE A 101 1.53 -0.23 19.81
N LEU A 102 2.09 -1.45 19.93
CA LEU A 102 2.38 -2.33 18.79
C LEU A 102 1.12 -2.66 17.97
N MET A 103 -0.02 -2.88 18.63
CA MET A 103 -1.28 -3.18 17.95
C MET A 103 -1.91 -1.95 17.28
N SER A 104 -1.82 -0.78 17.93
CA SER A 104 -2.26 0.48 17.32
C SER A 104 -1.47 0.80 16.04
N GLN A 105 -0.19 0.44 16.03
CA GLN A 105 0.69 0.54 14.86
C GLN A 105 0.30 -0.49 13.80
N ASN A 106 0.03 -1.74 14.17
CA ASN A 106 -0.36 -2.80 13.22
C ASN A 106 -1.67 -2.50 12.46
N ARG A 107 -2.69 -1.93 13.14
CA ARG A 107 -3.92 -1.51 12.45
C ARG A 107 -3.70 -0.30 11.53
N THR A 108 -2.73 0.54 11.86
CA THR A 108 -2.40 1.72 11.05
C THR A 108 -1.60 1.32 9.82
N SER A 109 -0.70 0.33 9.92
CA SER A 109 0.06 -0.19 8.77
C SER A 109 -0.83 -0.88 7.75
N GLU A 110 -1.85 -1.64 8.17
CA GLU A 110 -2.84 -2.23 7.25
C GLU A 110 -3.64 -1.15 6.51
N ARG A 111 -4.01 -0.07 7.21
CA ARG A 111 -4.69 1.07 6.59
C ARG A 111 -3.79 1.83 5.63
N ASP A 112 -2.52 2.01 5.98
CA ASP A 112 -1.52 2.68 5.15
C ASP A 112 -1.20 1.88 3.88
N HIS A 113 -1.14 0.55 3.99
CA HIS A 113 -0.95 -0.34 2.83
C HIS A 113 -2.09 -0.21 1.82
N ASN A 114 -3.34 -0.29 2.28
CA ASN A 114 -4.51 -0.12 1.41
C ASN A 114 -4.59 1.29 0.80
N LYS A 115 -4.15 2.31 1.53
CA LYS A 115 -4.09 3.68 1.03
C LYS A 115 -3.02 3.80 -0.06
N ALA A 116 -1.84 3.23 0.15
CA ALA A 116 -0.77 3.22 -0.83
C ALA A 116 -1.21 2.57 -2.15
N GLU A 117 -1.86 1.39 -2.09
CA GLU A 117 -2.38 0.73 -3.31
C GLU A 117 -3.38 1.59 -4.08
N ARG A 118 -4.28 2.29 -3.38
CA ARG A 118 -5.25 3.20 -4.00
C ARG A 118 -4.57 4.41 -4.62
N ASP A 119 -3.61 5.02 -3.92
CA ASP A 119 -2.86 6.16 -4.43
C ASP A 119 -2.06 5.77 -5.68
N TYR A 120 -1.46 4.57 -5.72
CA TYR A 120 -0.79 4.05 -6.91
C TYR A 120 -1.74 3.88 -8.10
N ALA A 121 -2.93 3.33 -7.88
CA ALA A 121 -3.93 3.12 -8.94
C ALA A 121 -4.43 4.46 -9.52
N VAL A 122 -4.65 5.45 -8.66
CA VAL A 122 -5.03 6.81 -9.08
C VAL A 122 -3.90 7.45 -9.89
N ASN A 123 -2.65 7.35 -9.43
CA ASN A 123 -1.51 7.93 -10.13
C ASN A 123 -1.34 7.32 -11.54
N ARG A 124 -1.45 5.99 -11.66
CA ARG A 124 -1.44 5.27 -12.94
C ARG A 124 -2.60 5.63 -13.87
N LYS A 125 -3.74 6.05 -13.31
CA LYS A 125 -4.88 6.52 -14.09
C LYS A 125 -4.62 7.94 -14.60
N ALA A 126 -4.12 8.82 -13.74
CA ALA A 126 -3.74 10.18 -14.11
C ALA A 126 -2.65 10.19 -15.20
N GLU A 127 -1.65 9.31 -15.11
CA GLU A 127 -0.61 9.16 -16.13
C GLU A 127 -1.20 8.85 -17.51
N ARG A 128 -2.14 7.89 -17.59
CA ARG A 128 -2.84 7.56 -18.85
C ARG A 128 -3.73 8.70 -19.36
N GLU A 129 -4.42 9.39 -18.46
CA GLU A 129 -5.24 10.54 -18.85
C GLU A 129 -4.37 11.66 -19.44
N ILE A 130 -3.18 11.90 -18.87
CA ILE A 130 -2.19 12.86 -19.42
C ILE A 130 -1.69 12.40 -20.79
N GLU A 131 -1.34 11.13 -20.97
CA GLU A 131 -0.92 10.59 -22.27
C GLU A 131 -2.00 10.77 -23.35
N ASN A 132 -3.26 10.50 -23.01
CA ASN A 132 -4.38 10.72 -23.94
C ASN A 132 -4.53 12.19 -24.32
N ILE A 133 -4.47 13.10 -23.34
CA ILE A 133 -4.52 14.55 -23.59
C ILE A 133 -3.36 14.99 -24.50
N GLN A 134 -2.16 14.42 -24.29
CA GLN A 134 -0.98 14.71 -25.12
C GLN A 134 -1.21 14.28 -26.59
N GLN A 135 -1.82 13.12 -26.81
CA GLN A 135 -2.16 12.62 -28.15
C GLN A 135 -3.21 13.50 -28.84
N ASP A 136 -4.28 13.86 -28.13
CA ASP A 136 -5.34 14.73 -28.65
C ASP A 136 -4.76 16.11 -29.05
N LEU A 137 -3.88 16.67 -28.23
CA LEU A 137 -3.19 17.94 -28.53
C LEU A 137 -2.32 17.84 -29.78
N ASP A 138 -1.57 16.74 -29.94
CA ASP A 138 -0.74 16.52 -31.12
C ASP A 138 -1.58 16.34 -32.40
N GLU A 139 -2.74 15.71 -32.29
CA GLU A 139 -3.67 15.56 -33.41
C GLU A 139 -4.28 16.90 -33.83
N ILE A 140 -4.78 17.69 -32.88
CA ILE A 140 -5.27 19.05 -33.13
C ILE A 140 -4.18 19.91 -33.77
N LYS A 141 -2.94 19.82 -33.28
CA LYS A 141 -1.79 20.56 -33.84
C LYS A 141 -1.51 20.18 -35.29
N LYS A 142 -1.62 18.90 -35.65
CA LYS A 142 -1.48 18.43 -37.04
C LYS A 142 -2.60 18.98 -37.94
N LEU A 143 -3.85 18.96 -37.45
CA LEU A 143 -5.01 19.49 -38.19
C LEU A 143 -4.86 20.98 -38.49
N VAL A 144 -4.49 21.78 -37.48
CA VAL A 144 -4.26 23.23 -37.64
C VAL A 144 -3.12 23.48 -38.63
N LYS A 145 -2.02 22.73 -38.54
CA LYS A 145 -0.88 22.88 -39.46
C LYS A 145 -1.29 22.57 -40.90
N ASN A 146 -2.03 21.50 -41.14
CA ASN A 146 -2.51 21.15 -42.49
C ASN A 146 -3.46 22.21 -43.05
N ASN A 147 -4.40 22.72 -42.23
CA ASN A 147 -5.32 23.76 -42.67
C ASN A 147 -4.59 25.07 -43.02
N HIS A 148 -3.59 25.46 -42.22
CA HIS A 148 -2.72 26.61 -42.51
C HIS A 148 -1.92 26.44 -43.79
N LEU A 149 -1.45 25.23 -44.11
CA LEU A 149 -0.76 24.93 -45.36
C LEU A 149 -1.70 25.05 -46.56
N LEU A 150 -2.95 24.58 -46.45
CA LEU A 150 -3.97 24.71 -47.49
C LEU A 150 -4.37 26.16 -47.75
N GLY A 151 -4.47 26.99 -46.70
CA GLY A 151 -4.73 28.42 -46.82
C GLY A 151 -3.62 29.18 -47.57
N LYS A 152 -2.35 28.83 -47.37
CA LYS A 152 -1.22 29.44 -48.10
C LYS A 152 -1.18 29.06 -49.59
N VAL A 153 -1.60 27.84 -49.94
CA VAL A 153 -1.66 27.40 -51.34
C VAL A 153 -2.75 28.15 -52.12
N HIS A 154 -3.89 28.44 -51.49
CA HIS A 154 -4.97 29.19 -52.13
C HIS A 154 -4.63 30.68 -52.35
N VAL A 155 -3.83 31.29 -51.46
CA VAL A 155 -3.45 32.70 -51.57
C VAL A 155 -2.28 32.93 -52.55
N GLY A 156 -1.45 31.92 -52.81
CA GLY A 156 -0.33 32.02 -53.76
C GLY A 156 -0.67 31.71 -55.23
N ALA A 157 -1.91 31.31 -55.52
CA ALA A 157 -2.36 30.91 -56.86
C ALA A 157 -3.32 31.92 -57.52
N SER A 158 -3.43 33.14 -56.98
CA SER A 158 -4.14 34.29 -57.57
C SER A 158 -3.20 35.46 -57.79
#